data_AF-A0A2I2GQ35-F1
#
_entry.id   AF-A0A2I2GQ35-F1
#
_cell.length_a   1.000
_cell.length_b   1.000
_cell.length_c   1.000
_cell.angle_alpha   90.00
_cell.angle_beta   90.00
_cell.angle_gamma   90.00
#
_symmetry.space_group_name_H-M   'P 1'
#
loop_
_entity.id
_entity.type
_entity.pdbx_description
1 polymer ?
#
loop_
_entity_poly.entity_id
_entity_poly.type
_entity_poly.pdbx_seq_one_letter_code
_entity_poly.pdbx_strand_id
1 'polypeptide(L)'
;MAPSESSILSNFLLTPASLPTVMSLQKFTELFPKRLRSHPHVRVLYRELQQLREQDMDLVNENIDKEIDQGETQKADLRKAMMEAGVDGLSADDQREMDLDIQLFGQASASPREYHSVSSLLSAMDAACSSIEQDIEGVDKDASNLLSELNSTVGEMSDLRYGKMQGPAGTSGEEVVNEAVKGLRNLENASSGADLRNMPSIPLHPHASSAAGSPSSPANPLPQLLQTPSGLAILELQGTINVPSQDGQDDESDPTGAGSDSIDPNTPAFETPIGKLMFPDYSPQTTLPDDTKWMKRVYLYVGRYQRMTGEVKKLPQPLAVVQKRPNTDSEELEIVEIVKFKLLFKNRPEPVNDS
;
A
#
# COMPACT_ATOMS: atom_id res chain seq x y z
N MET A 1 -12.92 0.64 -14.82
CA MET A 1 -13.82 1.13 -13.76
C MET A 1 -13.62 0.24 -12.55
N ALA A 2 -13.15 0.83 -11.45
CA ALA A 2 -13.06 0.12 -10.17
C ALA A 2 -14.48 -0.27 -9.68
N PRO A 3 -14.65 -1.41 -9.01
CA PRO A 3 -15.95 -1.80 -8.46
C PRO A 3 -16.37 -0.80 -7.37
N SER A 4 -17.64 -0.37 -7.39
CA SER A 4 -18.21 0.45 -6.33
C SER A 4 -18.25 -0.30 -5.01
N GLU A 5 -18.25 0.42 -3.89
CA GLU A 5 -18.38 -0.17 -2.54
C GLU A 5 -19.61 -1.06 -2.42
N SER A 6 -20.76 -0.59 -2.91
CA SER A 6 -21.98 -1.39 -3.06
C SER A 6 -21.74 -2.70 -3.80
N SER A 7 -20.99 -2.67 -4.91
CA SER A 7 -20.65 -3.86 -5.68
C SER A 7 -19.72 -4.79 -4.91
N ILE A 8 -18.75 -4.26 -4.15
CA ILE A 8 -17.83 -5.07 -3.33
C ILE A 8 -18.60 -5.75 -2.19
N LEU A 9 -19.37 -4.97 -1.43
CA LEU A 9 -20.12 -5.46 -0.26
C LEU A 9 -21.19 -6.47 -0.67
N SER A 10 -21.96 -6.19 -1.72
CA SER A 10 -22.97 -7.13 -2.24
C SER A 10 -22.34 -8.42 -2.78
N ASN A 11 -21.24 -8.33 -3.55
CA ASN A 11 -20.57 -9.52 -4.06
C ASN A 11 -19.93 -10.37 -2.96
N PHE A 12 -19.41 -9.75 -1.92
CA PHE A 12 -18.77 -10.46 -0.82
C PHE A 12 -19.78 -11.06 0.16
N LEU A 13 -20.86 -10.34 0.48
CA LEU A 13 -21.79 -10.70 1.54
C LEU A 13 -23.07 -11.38 1.04
N LEU A 14 -23.57 -11.07 -0.15
CA LEU A 14 -24.87 -11.58 -0.63
C LEU A 14 -24.72 -12.73 -1.64
N THR A 15 -23.79 -12.64 -2.59
CA THR A 15 -23.57 -13.67 -3.61
C THR A 15 -23.27 -15.07 -3.04
N PRO A 16 -22.42 -15.25 -2.01
CA PRO A 16 -22.20 -16.57 -1.40
C PRO A 16 -23.29 -16.95 -0.37
N ALA A 17 -24.17 -16.02 0.01
CA ALA A 17 -25.03 -16.20 1.16
C ALA A 17 -26.29 -17.02 0.90
N SER A 18 -26.70 -17.29 -0.36
CA SER A 18 -27.92 -18.07 -0.59
C SER A 18 -27.83 -19.51 -0.03
N LEU A 19 -28.91 -20.02 0.56
CA LEU A 19 -28.92 -21.38 1.14
C LEU A 19 -28.53 -22.46 0.11
N PRO A 20 -29.03 -22.44 -1.14
CA PRO A 20 -28.65 -23.44 -2.15
C PRO A 20 -27.15 -23.44 -2.50
N THR A 21 -26.48 -22.28 -2.42
CA THR A 21 -25.03 -22.15 -2.63
C THR A 21 -24.25 -22.81 -1.51
N VAL A 22 -24.66 -22.60 -0.26
CA VAL A 22 -23.98 -23.14 0.93
C VAL A 22 -24.28 -24.62 1.14
N MET A 23 -25.56 -25.00 1.01
CA MET A 23 -26.05 -26.36 1.24
C MET A 23 -27.24 -26.64 0.34
N SER A 24 -27.01 -27.42 -0.71
CA SER A 24 -28.10 -27.84 -1.61
C SER A 24 -29.11 -28.74 -0.90
N LEU A 25 -30.35 -28.78 -1.42
CA LEU A 25 -31.42 -29.67 -0.92
C LEU A 25 -30.98 -31.14 -0.85
N GLN A 26 -30.15 -31.58 -1.79
CA GLN A 26 -29.62 -32.95 -1.80
C GLN A 26 -28.71 -33.21 -0.59
N LYS A 27 -27.71 -32.34 -0.36
CA LYS A 27 -26.82 -32.42 0.81
C LYS A 27 -27.59 -32.31 2.12
N PHE A 28 -28.58 -31.41 2.18
CA PHE A 28 -29.45 -31.27 3.35
C PHE A 28 -30.25 -32.56 3.62
N THR A 29 -30.79 -33.19 2.58
CA THR A 29 -31.54 -34.44 2.70
C THR A 29 -30.64 -35.59 3.19
N GLU A 30 -29.35 -35.57 2.85
CA GLU A 30 -28.38 -36.59 3.28
C GLU A 30 -28.10 -36.57 4.79
N LEU A 31 -28.32 -35.42 5.46
CA LEU A 31 -28.21 -35.28 6.92
C LEU A 31 -29.25 -36.10 7.68
N PHE A 32 -30.34 -36.51 7.02
CA PHE A 32 -31.39 -37.33 7.62
C PHE A 32 -31.13 -38.83 7.39
N PRO A 33 -31.53 -39.70 8.34
CA PRO A 33 -31.47 -41.16 8.17
C PRO A 33 -32.20 -41.60 6.90
N LYS A 34 -31.68 -42.61 6.18
CA LYS A 34 -32.21 -43.09 4.88
C LYS A 34 -33.74 -43.30 4.85
N ARG A 35 -34.32 -43.79 5.95
CA ARG A 35 -35.75 -44.00 6.15
C ARG A 35 -36.62 -42.72 6.15
N LEU A 36 -36.04 -41.56 6.42
CA LEU A 36 -36.74 -40.28 6.53
C LEU A 36 -36.41 -39.32 5.38
N ARG A 37 -35.49 -39.68 4.47
CA ARG A 37 -35.07 -38.83 3.34
C ARG A 37 -36.18 -38.53 2.34
N SER A 38 -37.14 -39.44 2.19
CA SER A 38 -38.33 -39.26 1.35
C SER A 38 -39.48 -38.56 2.06
N HIS A 39 -39.31 -38.16 3.33
CA HIS A 39 -40.37 -37.55 4.12
C HIS A 39 -40.67 -36.12 3.63
N PRO A 40 -41.93 -35.74 3.40
CA PRO A 40 -42.29 -34.42 2.85
C PRO A 40 -41.82 -33.25 3.71
N HIS A 41 -41.78 -33.40 5.04
CA HIS A 41 -41.32 -32.36 5.96
C HIS A 41 -39.84 -31.97 5.78
N VAL A 42 -38.99 -32.82 5.21
CA VAL A 42 -37.57 -32.45 4.96
C VAL A 42 -37.50 -31.31 3.94
N ARG A 43 -38.36 -31.34 2.92
CA ARG A 43 -38.44 -30.25 1.93
C ARG A 43 -39.07 -28.98 2.51
N VAL A 44 -40.05 -29.13 3.41
CA VAL A 44 -40.68 -28.01 4.12
C VAL A 44 -39.66 -27.30 5.00
N LEU A 45 -38.90 -28.05 5.81
CA LEU A 45 -37.87 -27.50 6.68
C LEU A 45 -36.75 -26.81 5.90
N TYR A 46 -36.33 -27.37 4.76
CA TYR A 46 -35.37 -26.71 3.87
C TYR A 46 -35.91 -25.37 3.33
N ARG A 47 -37.20 -25.32 2.99
CA ARG A 47 -37.85 -24.09 2.52
C ARG A 47 -37.97 -23.05 3.63
N GLU A 48 -38.26 -23.46 4.87
CA GLU A 48 -38.27 -22.56 6.04
C GLU A 48 -36.87 -22.00 6.32
N LEU A 49 -35.83 -22.84 6.28
CA LEU A 49 -34.44 -22.41 6.40
C LEU A 49 -34.02 -21.44 5.29
N GLN A 50 -34.52 -21.67 4.07
CA GLN A 50 -34.27 -20.77 2.95
C GLN A 50 -34.91 -19.40 3.23
N GLN A 51 -36.15 -19.38 3.70
CA GLN A 51 -36.87 -18.14 4.02
C GLN A 51 -36.21 -17.36 5.17
N LEU A 52 -35.79 -18.04 6.25
CA LEU A 52 -35.08 -17.39 7.36
C LEU A 52 -33.78 -16.74 6.88
N ARG A 53 -33.06 -17.43 6.01
CA ARG A 53 -31.80 -16.93 5.47
C ARG A 53 -31.99 -15.81 4.46
N GLU A 54 -33.06 -15.82 3.67
CA GLU A 54 -33.46 -14.69 2.82
C GLU A 54 -33.76 -13.45 3.68
N GLN A 55 -34.47 -13.61 4.81
CA GLN A 55 -34.70 -12.52 5.76
C GLN A 55 -33.40 -11.96 6.36
N ASP A 56 -32.44 -12.82 6.72
CA ASP A 56 -31.12 -12.37 7.19
C ASP A 56 -30.36 -11.62 6.09
N MET A 57 -30.46 -12.09 4.84
CA MET A 57 -29.84 -11.42 3.68
C MET A 57 -30.47 -10.05 3.42
N ASP A 58 -31.78 -9.90 3.61
CA ASP A 58 -32.44 -8.60 3.49
C ASP A 58 -31.94 -7.60 4.55
N LEU A 59 -31.73 -8.05 5.79
CA LEU A 59 -31.12 -7.22 6.85
C LEU A 59 -29.68 -6.82 6.52
N VAL A 60 -28.90 -7.75 5.98
CA VAL A 60 -27.53 -7.46 5.52
C VAL A 60 -27.56 -6.43 4.39
N ASN A 61 -28.52 -6.54 3.46
CA ASN A 61 -28.67 -5.59 2.37
C ASN A 61 -29.03 -4.17 2.88
N GLU A 62 -29.95 -4.07 3.83
CA GLU A 62 -30.28 -2.78 4.48
C GLU A 62 -29.07 -2.17 5.21
N ASN A 63 -28.22 -3.01 5.81
CA ASN A 63 -26.99 -2.54 6.44
C ASN A 63 -25.93 -2.10 5.42
N ILE A 64 -25.86 -2.75 4.26
CA ILE A 64 -24.99 -2.31 3.16
C ILE A 64 -25.43 -0.92 2.68
N ASP A 65 -26.72 -0.68 2.52
CA ASP A 65 -27.23 0.65 2.12
C ASP A 65 -26.85 1.72 3.16
N LYS A 66 -27.00 1.42 4.46
CA LYS A 66 -26.57 2.32 5.54
C LYS A 66 -25.06 2.58 5.53
N GLU A 67 -24.26 1.55 5.25
CA GLU A 67 -22.80 1.68 5.18
C GLU A 67 -22.38 2.56 4.01
N ILE A 68 -23.06 2.45 2.85
CA ILE A 68 -22.79 3.30 1.68
C ILE A 68 -23.07 4.77 2.00
N ASP A 69 -24.22 5.06 2.61
CA ASP A 69 -24.58 6.43 3.01
C ASP A 69 -23.58 7.01 4.03
N GLN A 70 -23.12 6.17 4.97
CA GLN A 70 -22.08 6.54 5.93
C GLN A 70 -20.72 6.73 5.27
N GLY A 71 -20.34 5.88 4.31
CA GLY A 71 -19.10 5.98 3.54
C GLY A 71 -19.04 7.25 2.70
N GLU A 72 -20.16 7.66 2.08
CA GLU A 72 -20.26 8.94 1.38
C GLU A 72 -20.10 10.13 2.35
N THR A 73 -20.75 10.06 3.51
CA THR A 73 -20.65 11.10 4.54
C THR A 73 -19.21 11.21 5.08
N GLN A 74 -18.59 10.09 5.44
CA GLN A 74 -17.19 10.04 5.90
C GLN A 74 -16.21 10.56 4.83
N LYS A 75 -16.48 10.27 3.56
CA LYS A 75 -15.67 10.79 2.44
C LYS A 75 -15.85 12.29 2.27
N ALA A 76 -17.06 12.81 2.45
CA ALA A 76 -17.35 14.23 2.43
C ALA A 76 -16.70 14.95 3.62
N ASP A 77 -16.79 14.38 4.82
CA ASP A 77 -16.16 14.88 6.04
C ASP A 77 -14.64 14.86 5.93
N LEU A 78 -14.05 13.80 5.36
CA LEU A 78 -12.62 13.75 5.08
C LEU A 78 -12.22 14.86 4.11
N ARG A 79 -13.02 15.10 3.07
CA ARG A 79 -12.77 16.18 2.10
C ARG A 79 -12.90 17.56 2.74
N LYS A 80 -13.87 17.76 3.63
CA LYS A 80 -14.09 18.99 4.40
C LYS A 80 -12.97 19.20 5.42
N ALA A 81 -12.58 18.17 6.18
CA ALA A 81 -11.47 18.19 7.12
C ALA A 81 -10.13 18.44 6.43
N MET A 82 -9.89 17.90 5.23
CA MET A 82 -8.71 18.23 4.43
C MET A 82 -8.68 19.71 4.01
N MET A 83 -9.85 20.32 3.78
CA MET A 83 -9.99 21.74 3.44
C MET A 83 -9.90 22.66 4.67
N GLU A 84 -10.48 22.26 5.81
CA GLU A 84 -10.52 23.02 7.07
C GLU A 84 -9.23 22.90 7.90
N ALA A 85 -8.49 21.79 7.80
CA ALA A 85 -7.20 21.60 8.46
C ALA A 85 -6.12 22.57 7.98
N GLY A 86 -6.45 23.49 7.07
CA GLY A 86 -5.60 24.62 6.74
C GLY A 86 -4.25 24.14 6.23
N VAL A 87 -4.24 23.13 5.36
CA VAL A 87 -3.12 22.93 4.44
C VAL A 87 -3.17 24.10 3.46
N ASP A 88 -2.74 25.26 3.97
CA ASP A 88 -2.30 26.41 3.20
C ASP A 88 -1.03 25.95 2.46
N GLY A 89 -1.26 25.27 1.34
CA GLY A 89 -0.21 24.46 0.74
C GLY A 89 -0.61 23.75 -0.54
N LEU A 90 -1.71 24.11 -1.20
CA LEU A 90 -1.76 23.91 -2.65
C LEU A 90 -0.91 25.01 -3.28
N SER A 91 0.41 24.78 -3.29
CA SER A 91 1.31 25.61 -4.07
C SER A 91 0.92 25.52 -5.54
N ALA A 92 1.38 26.47 -6.36
CA ALA A 92 1.19 26.38 -7.81
C ALA A 92 1.67 25.03 -8.40
N ASP A 93 2.58 24.32 -7.70
CA ASP A 93 3.03 22.98 -8.09
C ASP A 93 2.01 21.88 -7.77
N ASP A 94 1.25 21.97 -6.67
CA ASP A 94 0.25 20.95 -6.31
C ASP A 94 -1.01 21.10 -7.17
N GLN A 95 -1.34 22.33 -7.57
CA GLN A 95 -2.35 22.58 -8.59
C GLN A 95 -1.92 22.03 -9.96
N ARG A 96 -0.62 22.11 -10.29
CA ARG A 96 -0.05 21.56 -11.53
C ARG A 96 0.03 20.03 -11.50
N GLU A 97 0.25 19.43 -10.34
CA GLU A 97 0.19 17.98 -10.12
C GLU A 97 -1.23 17.44 -10.36
N MET A 98 -2.25 18.12 -9.82
CA MET A 98 -3.65 17.80 -10.10
C MET A 98 -4.00 17.97 -11.58
N ASP A 99 -3.56 19.06 -12.22
CA ASP A 99 -3.80 19.27 -13.65
C ASP A 99 -3.10 18.22 -14.53
N LEU A 100 -1.88 17.77 -14.17
CA LEU A 100 -1.16 16.71 -14.89
C LEU A 100 -1.81 15.34 -14.73
N ASP A 101 -2.27 14.99 -13.52
CA ASP A 101 -2.99 13.75 -13.26
C ASP A 101 -4.34 13.75 -14.00
N ILE A 102 -5.03 14.89 -14.06
CA ILE A 102 -6.25 15.08 -14.85
C ILE A 102 -5.95 15.03 -16.36
N GLN A 103 -4.81 15.54 -16.84
CA GLN A 103 -4.49 15.53 -18.27
C GLN A 103 -4.01 14.16 -18.77
N LEU A 104 -3.46 13.32 -17.88
CA LEU A 104 -2.95 11.99 -18.19
C LEU A 104 -4.02 10.90 -18.07
N PHE A 105 -5.01 11.07 -17.18
CA PHE A 105 -6.08 10.09 -16.93
C PHE A 105 -7.51 10.64 -17.14
N GLY A 106 -7.70 11.95 -17.27
CA GLY A 106 -9.00 12.62 -17.40
C GLY A 106 -9.29 13.13 -18.81
N GLN A 107 -10.44 12.74 -19.34
CA GLN A 107 -10.97 13.25 -20.59
C GLN A 107 -11.21 14.77 -20.49
N ALA A 108 -10.63 15.54 -21.42
CA ALA A 108 -10.61 17.00 -21.40
C ALA A 108 -12.02 17.61 -21.26
N SER A 109 -12.29 18.26 -20.11
CA SER A 109 -13.43 19.18 -19.91
C SER A 109 -13.24 20.01 -18.63
N ALA A 110 -12.35 20.99 -18.65
CA ALA A 110 -12.45 22.11 -17.71
C ALA A 110 -11.75 23.35 -18.26
N SER A 111 -12.58 24.33 -18.63
CA SER A 111 -12.22 25.70 -18.98
C SER A 111 -11.83 26.53 -17.74
N PRO A 112 -11.13 27.67 -17.89
CA PRO A 112 -10.41 28.34 -16.82
C PRO A 112 -11.32 29.20 -15.92
N ARG A 113 -11.11 29.12 -14.60
CA ARG A 113 -11.48 30.09 -13.53
C ARG A 113 -12.78 30.88 -13.75
N GLU A 114 -13.90 30.35 -13.27
CA GLU A 114 -15.13 31.12 -13.09
C GLU A 114 -14.98 32.08 -11.89
N TYR A 115 -14.89 33.38 -12.19
CA TYR A 115 -15.16 34.41 -11.19
C TYR A 115 -16.67 34.48 -10.97
N HIS A 116 -17.14 34.40 -9.73
CA HIS A 116 -18.55 34.54 -9.41
C HIS A 116 -19.09 35.90 -9.84
N SER A 117 -20.22 35.92 -10.57
CA SER A 117 -21.04 37.11 -10.73
C SER A 117 -21.84 37.36 -9.44
N VAL A 118 -22.36 38.57 -9.23
CA VAL A 118 -23.13 38.91 -8.01
C VAL A 118 -24.31 37.95 -7.80
N SER A 119 -24.98 37.51 -8.86
CA SER A 119 -26.07 36.53 -8.76
C SER A 119 -25.59 35.12 -8.43
N SER A 120 -24.45 34.70 -8.99
CA SER A 120 -23.83 33.41 -8.65
C SER A 120 -23.31 33.40 -7.20
N LEU A 121 -22.74 34.52 -6.74
CA LEU A 121 -22.27 34.68 -5.37
C LEU A 121 -23.42 34.63 -4.36
N LEU A 122 -24.55 35.30 -4.65
CA LEU A 122 -25.71 35.31 -3.76
C LEU A 122 -26.35 33.91 -3.67
N SER A 123 -26.43 33.21 -4.81
CA SER A 123 -26.85 31.80 -4.86
C SER A 123 -25.89 30.88 -4.09
N ALA A 124 -24.58 31.12 -4.16
CA ALA A 124 -23.59 30.37 -3.40
C ALA A 124 -23.65 30.68 -1.90
N MET A 125 -23.94 31.93 -1.52
CA MET A 125 -24.12 32.34 -0.13
C MET A 125 -25.38 31.75 0.48
N ASP A 126 -26.50 31.73 -0.24
CA ASP A 126 -27.74 31.09 0.25
C ASP A 126 -27.56 29.58 0.42
N ALA A 127 -26.85 28.93 -0.51
CA ALA A 127 -26.49 27.52 -0.38
C ALA A 127 -25.56 27.29 0.83
N ALA A 128 -24.59 28.17 1.07
CA ALA A 128 -23.71 28.10 2.22
C ALA A 128 -24.46 28.32 3.55
N CYS A 129 -25.39 29.28 3.61
CA CYS A 129 -26.25 29.50 4.77
C CYS A 129 -27.10 28.26 5.06
N SER A 130 -27.73 27.69 4.03
CA SER A 130 -28.54 26.47 4.16
C SER A 130 -27.68 25.28 4.63
N SER A 131 -26.45 25.16 4.12
CA SER A 131 -25.50 24.13 4.54
C SER A 131 -25.07 24.30 6.00
N ILE A 132 -24.82 25.53 6.44
CA ILE A 132 -24.45 25.80 7.84
C ILE A 132 -25.62 25.52 8.78
N GLU A 133 -26.85 25.86 8.39
CA GLU A 133 -28.05 25.53 9.17
C GLU A 133 -28.21 24.01 9.32
N GLN A 134 -28.00 23.25 8.23
CA GLN A 134 -28.02 21.79 8.28
C GLN A 134 -26.89 21.22 9.14
N ASP A 135 -25.68 21.79 9.08
CA ASP A 135 -24.55 21.39 9.93
C ASP A 135 -24.86 21.64 11.42
N ILE A 136 -25.52 22.75 11.76
CA ILE A 136 -25.93 23.05 13.14
C ILE A 136 -26.93 22.00 13.63
N GLU A 137 -27.94 21.65 12.84
CA GLU A 137 -28.90 20.60 13.19
C GLU A 137 -28.23 19.23 13.38
N GLY A 138 -27.24 18.92 12.53
CA GLY A 138 -26.43 17.71 12.65
C GLY A 138 -25.62 17.69 13.96
N VAL A 139 -24.91 18.76 14.26
CA VAL A 139 -24.10 18.89 15.49
C VAL A 139 -24.96 18.80 16.74
N ASP A 140 -26.16 19.40 16.76
CA ASP A 140 -27.08 19.29 17.89
C ASP A 140 -27.58 17.85 18.09
N LYS A 141 -27.84 17.13 17.01
CA LYS A 141 -28.20 15.70 17.06
C LYS A 141 -27.05 14.87 17.61
N ASP A 142 -25.83 15.09 17.14
CA ASP A 142 -24.65 14.37 17.61
C ASP A 142 -24.35 14.67 19.08
N ALA A 143 -24.50 15.91 19.52
CA ALA A 143 -24.39 16.29 20.92
C ALA A 143 -25.42 15.56 21.80
N SER A 144 -26.66 15.39 21.32
CA SER A 144 -27.70 14.65 22.03
C SER A 144 -27.38 13.15 22.12
N ASN A 145 -26.83 12.55 21.06
CA ASN A 145 -26.39 11.16 21.04
C ASN A 145 -25.22 10.95 22.02
N LEU A 146 -24.22 11.83 21.96
CA LEU A 146 -23.05 11.76 22.84
C LEU A 146 -23.45 11.89 24.31
N LEU A 147 -24.40 12.77 24.65
CA LEU A 147 -24.93 12.87 26.00
C LEU A 147 -25.65 11.60 26.46
N SER A 148 -26.39 10.94 25.56
CA SER A 148 -27.03 9.65 25.85
C SER A 148 -25.99 8.56 26.11
N GLU A 149 -24.96 8.47 25.27
CA GLU A 149 -23.84 7.53 25.45
C GLU A 149 -23.11 7.76 26.76
N LEU A 150 -22.76 9.01 27.07
CA LEU A 150 -22.07 9.38 28.32
C LEU A 150 -22.91 8.99 29.54
N ASN A 151 -24.23 9.21 29.50
CA ASN A 151 -25.13 8.76 30.56
C ASN A 151 -25.17 7.22 30.68
N SER A 152 -25.11 6.49 29.57
CA SER A 152 -24.99 5.02 29.58
C SER A 152 -23.67 4.57 30.20
N THR A 153 -22.54 5.16 29.79
CA THR A 153 -21.21 4.82 30.32
C THR A 153 -21.10 5.15 31.81
N VAL A 154 -21.70 6.27 32.26
CA VAL A 154 -21.79 6.62 33.69
C VAL A 154 -22.67 5.61 34.43
N GLY A 155 -23.74 5.12 33.81
CA GLY A 155 -24.55 4.02 34.33
C GLY A 155 -23.75 2.73 34.52
N GLU A 156 -23.00 2.32 33.49
CA GLU A 156 -22.13 1.14 33.52
C GLU A 156 -20.99 1.26 34.55
N MET A 157 -20.35 2.45 34.64
CA MET A 157 -19.33 2.70 35.65
C MET A 157 -19.89 2.84 37.06
N SER A 158 -21.15 3.28 37.20
CA SER A 158 -21.86 3.25 38.47
C SER A 158 -22.17 1.81 38.90
N ASP A 159 -22.45 0.92 37.95
CA ASP A 159 -22.59 -0.52 38.20
C ASP A 159 -21.25 -1.12 38.62
N LEU A 160 -20.13 -0.74 38.01
CA LEU A 160 -18.78 -1.16 38.43
C LEU A 160 -18.39 -0.67 39.85
N ARG A 161 -18.83 0.52 40.26
CA ARG A 161 -18.55 1.06 41.61
C ARG A 161 -19.43 0.43 42.70
N TYR A 162 -20.60 -0.12 42.35
CA TYR A 162 -21.56 -0.67 43.32
C TYR A 162 -21.93 -2.16 43.10
N GLY A 163 -21.37 -2.83 42.09
CA GLY A 163 -21.77 -4.17 41.65
C GLY A 163 -20.67 -5.00 40.96
N LYS A 164 -20.16 -6.02 41.68
CA LYS A 164 -19.49 -7.25 41.17
C LYS A 164 -18.39 -7.12 40.10
N MET A 165 -17.16 -6.83 40.52
CA MET A 165 -15.95 -7.31 39.81
C MET A 165 -15.34 -8.49 40.57
N GLN A 166 -15.76 -9.71 40.23
CA GLN A 166 -15.12 -10.94 40.70
C GLN A 166 -14.39 -11.56 39.51
N GLY A 167 -13.10 -11.26 39.37
CA GLY A 167 -12.23 -11.93 38.40
C GLY A 167 -12.08 -13.43 38.73
N PRO A 168 -11.74 -14.28 37.74
CA PRO A 168 -11.54 -15.70 37.96
C PRO A 168 -10.38 -15.92 38.93
N ALA A 169 -10.57 -16.83 39.88
CA ALA A 169 -9.61 -17.08 40.95
C ALA A 169 -8.30 -17.67 40.40
N GLY A 170 -7.16 -17.00 40.66
CA GLY A 170 -5.88 -17.70 40.83
C GLY A 170 -4.63 -17.18 40.11
N THR A 171 -4.70 -16.22 39.18
CA THR A 171 -3.48 -15.76 38.48
C THR A 171 -2.86 -14.54 39.16
N SER A 172 -1.67 -14.72 39.76
CA SER A 172 -0.92 -13.63 40.38
C SER A 172 0.03 -12.99 39.37
N GLY A 173 0.17 -11.66 39.43
CA GLY A 173 1.02 -10.89 38.51
C GLY A 173 2.52 -11.24 38.55
N GLU A 174 2.98 -12.03 39.52
CA GLU A 174 4.38 -12.45 39.62
C GLU A 174 4.78 -13.51 38.59
N GLU A 175 3.83 -14.30 38.07
CA GLU A 175 4.14 -15.38 37.13
C GLU A 175 4.52 -14.84 35.74
N VAL A 176 3.87 -13.75 35.32
CA VAL A 176 4.12 -13.08 34.04
C VAL A 176 5.50 -12.41 34.00
N VAL A 177 6.01 -11.94 35.15
CA VAL A 177 7.31 -11.24 35.24
C VAL A 177 8.49 -12.20 35.09
N ASN A 178 8.37 -13.43 35.62
CA ASN A 178 9.46 -14.41 35.58
C ASN A 178 9.71 -14.97 34.17
N GLU A 179 8.70 -15.04 33.32
CA GLU A 179 8.84 -15.49 31.94
C GLU A 179 9.65 -14.50 31.08
N ALA A 180 9.41 -13.20 31.24
CA ALA A 180 10.10 -12.14 30.50
C ALA A 180 11.62 -12.11 30.77
N VAL A 181 12.04 -12.33 32.02
CA VAL A 181 13.46 -12.34 32.42
C VAL A 181 14.23 -13.51 31.80
N LYS A 182 13.55 -14.65 31.59
CA LYS A 182 14.16 -15.84 30.99
C LYS A 182 14.43 -15.66 29.49
N GLY A 183 13.56 -14.94 28.79
CA GLY A 183 13.74 -14.62 27.37
C GLY A 183 14.96 -13.74 27.09
N LEU A 184 15.22 -12.74 27.94
CA LEU A 184 16.31 -11.78 27.73
C LEU A 184 17.71 -12.39 27.84
N ARG A 185 17.91 -13.37 28.73
CA ARG A 185 19.21 -14.06 28.89
C ARG A 185 19.58 -14.95 27.72
N ASN A 186 18.59 -15.50 27.02
CA ASN A 186 18.86 -16.32 25.84
C ASN A 186 19.31 -15.47 24.65
N LEU A 187 18.91 -14.20 24.59
CA LEU A 187 19.29 -13.27 23.54
C LEU A 187 20.75 -12.79 23.68
N GLU A 188 21.21 -12.60 24.92
CA GLU A 188 22.57 -12.14 25.23
C GLU A 188 23.64 -13.14 24.76
N ASN A 189 23.40 -14.44 24.99
CA ASN A 189 24.33 -15.51 24.61
C ASN A 189 24.48 -15.68 23.09
N ALA A 190 23.49 -15.27 22.30
CA ALA A 190 23.56 -15.35 20.83
C ALA A 190 24.44 -14.25 20.21
N SER A 191 24.76 -13.18 20.96
CA SER A 191 25.42 -11.98 20.43
C SER A 191 26.95 -11.97 20.54
N SER A 192 27.56 -12.89 21.31
CA SER A 192 28.98 -12.80 21.71
C SER A 192 29.94 -13.75 20.98
N GLY A 193 29.51 -14.37 19.86
CA GLY A 193 30.21 -15.50 19.24
C GLY A 193 30.92 -15.25 17.90
N ALA A 194 31.54 -14.09 17.66
CA ALA A 194 32.29 -13.84 16.41
C ALA A 194 33.75 -13.43 16.67
N ASP A 195 34.67 -14.36 16.37
CA ASP A 195 36.12 -14.26 16.56
C ASP A 195 36.78 -13.48 15.40
N LEU A 196 37.38 -12.31 15.68
CA LEU A 196 37.84 -11.30 14.71
C LEU A 196 39.33 -11.44 14.29
N ARG A 197 39.86 -12.64 14.01
CA ARG A 197 41.33 -12.83 13.94
C ARG A 197 41.96 -13.42 12.67
N ASN A 198 41.34 -13.32 11.49
CA ASN A 198 42.08 -13.52 10.24
C ASN A 198 41.35 -12.87 9.03
N MET A 199 41.91 -11.83 8.41
CA MET A 199 41.32 -11.19 7.22
C MET A 199 42.17 -11.51 5.97
N PRO A 200 41.67 -12.28 4.99
CA PRO A 200 42.30 -12.44 3.69
C PRO A 200 42.28 -11.10 2.91
N SER A 201 43.34 -10.83 2.15
CA SER A 201 43.47 -9.60 1.32
C SER A 201 43.19 -9.91 -0.14
N ILE A 202 42.29 -9.14 -0.76
CA ILE A 202 41.83 -9.30 -2.15
C ILE A 202 42.22 -8.05 -2.96
N PRO A 203 42.91 -8.16 -4.11
CA PRO A 203 43.32 -7.02 -4.93
C PRO A 203 42.13 -6.33 -5.63
N LEU A 204 42.17 -4.98 -5.69
CA LEU A 204 41.15 -4.13 -6.32
C LEU A 204 41.77 -3.32 -7.46
N HIS A 205 41.18 -3.40 -8.65
CA HIS A 205 41.60 -2.71 -9.87
C HIS A 205 40.71 -1.48 -10.16
N PRO A 206 41.30 -0.37 -10.65
CA PRO A 206 40.52 0.76 -11.16
C PRO A 206 39.83 0.38 -12.48
N HIS A 207 38.73 1.07 -12.78
CA HIS A 207 37.93 0.89 -14.00
C HIS A 207 38.82 0.88 -15.25
N ALA A 208 38.80 -0.21 -16.03
CA ALA A 208 39.41 -0.21 -17.35
C ALA A 208 38.60 0.73 -18.26
N SER A 209 39.16 1.89 -18.60
CA SER A 209 38.63 2.71 -19.70
C SER A 209 38.78 1.91 -21.02
N SER A 210 37.88 0.97 -21.27
CA SER A 210 37.77 0.30 -22.56
C SER A 210 37.38 1.35 -23.58
N ALA A 211 38.40 1.77 -24.34
CA ALA A 211 38.41 2.38 -25.65
C ALA A 211 37.09 2.99 -26.15
N ALA A 212 37.16 4.28 -26.47
CA ALA A 212 36.29 4.95 -27.42
C ALA A 212 35.85 4.04 -28.58
N GLY A 213 34.55 3.78 -28.71
CA GLY A 213 33.98 3.20 -29.92
C GLY A 213 32.95 2.10 -29.73
N SER A 214 31.76 2.43 -29.23
CA SER A 214 30.54 1.74 -29.63
C SER A 214 29.41 2.78 -29.76
N PRO A 215 28.88 3.00 -30.98
CA PRO A 215 27.78 3.94 -31.20
C PRO A 215 26.46 3.26 -30.81
N SER A 216 25.52 4.05 -30.28
CA SER A 216 24.15 3.69 -29.88
C SER A 216 23.95 3.02 -28.52
N SER A 217 24.39 3.67 -27.44
CA SER A 217 23.66 3.49 -26.17
C SER A 217 22.29 4.17 -26.33
N PRO A 218 21.16 3.47 -26.05
CA PRO A 218 19.85 4.08 -26.06
C PRO A 218 19.84 5.30 -25.13
N ALA A 219 19.14 6.37 -25.54
CA ALA A 219 19.10 7.62 -24.79
C ALA A 219 18.67 7.35 -23.34
N ASN A 220 19.58 7.54 -22.38
CA ASN A 220 19.30 7.30 -20.98
C ASN A 220 18.27 8.34 -20.49
N PRO A 221 17.07 7.92 -20.05
CA PRO A 221 16.00 8.83 -19.65
C PRO A 221 16.25 9.50 -18.30
N LEU A 222 17.29 9.07 -17.56
CA LEU A 222 17.64 9.66 -16.28
C LEU A 222 18.24 11.06 -16.45
N PRO A 223 18.03 11.97 -15.48
CA PRO A 223 18.72 13.25 -15.41
C PRO A 223 20.24 13.10 -15.51
N GLN A 224 20.94 14.00 -16.23
CA GLN A 224 22.39 13.90 -16.47
C GLN A 224 23.22 13.73 -15.19
N LEU A 225 22.79 14.30 -14.07
CA LEU A 225 23.46 14.19 -12.78
C LEU A 225 23.39 12.78 -12.16
N LEU A 226 22.34 12.03 -12.51
CA LEU A 226 22.12 10.64 -12.11
C LEU A 226 22.73 9.64 -13.10
N GLN A 227 23.13 10.09 -14.29
CA GLN A 227 23.76 9.24 -15.28
C GLN A 227 25.21 8.95 -14.85
N THR A 228 25.51 7.69 -14.57
CA THR A 228 26.89 7.20 -14.68
C THR A 228 27.22 6.93 -16.16
N PRO A 229 28.51 6.88 -16.54
CA PRO A 229 28.92 6.50 -17.91
C PRO A 229 28.28 5.21 -18.44
N SER A 230 28.03 4.23 -17.56
CA SER A 230 27.31 2.98 -17.86
C SER A 230 25.78 3.10 -17.82
N GLY A 231 25.23 4.21 -17.34
CA GLY A 231 23.80 4.44 -17.17
C GLY A 231 23.17 3.81 -15.93
N LEU A 232 23.98 3.37 -14.97
CA LEU A 232 23.55 2.85 -13.67
C LEU A 232 23.06 3.99 -12.75
N ALA A 233 22.11 3.67 -11.87
CA ALA A 233 21.68 4.54 -10.79
C ALA A 233 21.35 3.72 -9.54
N ILE A 234 21.58 4.31 -8.37
CA ILE A 234 21.21 3.69 -7.10
C ILE A 234 19.83 4.17 -6.69
N LEU A 235 18.94 3.22 -6.45
CA LEU A 235 17.65 3.43 -5.82
C LEU A 235 17.65 2.77 -4.44
N GLU A 236 17.36 3.56 -3.41
CA GLU A 236 17.26 3.14 -2.02
C GLU A 236 15.82 3.30 -1.55
N LEU A 237 15.23 2.20 -1.11
CA LEU A 237 13.84 2.12 -0.67
C LEU A 237 13.79 1.57 0.76
N GLN A 238 13.08 2.25 1.66
CA GLN A 238 12.84 1.77 3.01
C GLN A 238 11.68 0.78 3.03
N GLY A 239 11.98 -0.50 2.79
CA GLY A 239 11.01 -1.57 2.70
C GLY A 239 11.50 -2.70 1.81
N THR A 240 10.60 -3.58 1.40
CA THR A 240 10.87 -4.70 0.49
C THR A 240 10.00 -4.59 -0.76
N ILE A 241 10.56 -4.90 -1.92
CA ILE A 241 9.79 -5.01 -3.17
C ILE A 241 9.32 -6.45 -3.29
N ASN A 242 8.00 -6.64 -3.36
CA ASN A 242 7.42 -7.94 -3.62
C ASN A 242 7.41 -8.18 -5.14
N VAL A 243 8.27 -9.06 -5.61
CA VAL A 243 8.29 -9.52 -7.01
C VAL A 243 7.59 -10.89 -7.09
N PRO A 244 6.91 -11.21 -8.21
CA PRO A 244 6.25 -12.50 -8.35
C PRO A 244 7.27 -13.65 -8.24
N SER A 245 7.00 -14.60 -7.35
CA SER A 245 7.76 -15.86 -7.24
C SER A 245 7.59 -16.66 -8.51
N GLN A 246 8.69 -17.16 -9.06
CA GLN A 246 8.69 -17.96 -10.28
C GLN A 246 8.32 -19.42 -9.97
N ASP A 247 7.11 -19.64 -9.45
CA ASP A 247 6.53 -20.98 -9.28
C ASP A 247 5.59 -21.25 -10.46
N GLY A 248 6.09 -21.82 -11.55
CA GLY A 248 5.21 -22.16 -12.68
C GLY A 248 5.86 -22.42 -14.03
N GLN A 249 7.08 -22.96 -14.08
CA GLN A 249 7.53 -23.66 -15.27
C GLN A 249 7.73 -25.12 -14.90
N ASP A 250 6.65 -25.88 -15.12
CA ASP A 250 6.67 -27.33 -15.20
C ASP A 250 7.70 -27.75 -16.27
N ASP A 251 8.93 -28.01 -15.86
CA ASP A 251 9.84 -28.84 -16.62
C ASP A 251 10.39 -29.92 -15.68
N GLU A 252 9.78 -31.09 -15.83
CA GLU A 252 10.19 -32.37 -15.28
C GLU A 252 11.62 -32.69 -15.73
N SER A 253 12.62 -32.28 -14.94
CA SER A 253 13.98 -32.82 -15.01
C SER A 253 14.69 -32.79 -13.66
N ASP A 254 14.61 -33.94 -12.99
CA ASP A 254 15.59 -34.61 -12.13
C ASP A 254 16.46 -33.78 -11.14
N PRO A 255 16.32 -33.98 -9.81
CA PRO A 255 17.11 -33.27 -8.81
C PRO A 255 18.40 -34.01 -8.48
N THR A 256 19.49 -33.74 -9.20
CA THR A 256 20.85 -34.04 -8.71
C THR A 256 21.85 -32.97 -9.14
N GLY A 257 22.44 -32.26 -8.18
CA GLY A 257 23.61 -31.42 -8.46
C GLY A 257 23.77 -30.24 -7.52
N ALA A 258 24.82 -30.28 -6.72
CA ALA A 258 25.21 -29.25 -5.76
C ALA A 258 25.46 -27.88 -6.40
N GLY A 259 25.25 -26.84 -5.58
CA GLY A 259 25.38 -25.43 -5.96
C GLY A 259 26.67 -25.08 -6.69
N SER A 260 26.48 -24.39 -7.82
CA SER A 260 27.50 -23.62 -8.51
C SER A 260 26.84 -22.29 -8.89
N ASP A 261 27.18 -21.23 -8.15
CA ASP A 261 26.88 -19.83 -8.48
C ASP A 261 27.72 -19.37 -9.68
N SER A 262 27.64 -20.10 -10.78
CA SER A 262 28.17 -19.71 -12.08
C SER A 262 26.99 -19.19 -12.89
N ILE A 263 26.75 -17.87 -12.81
CA ILE A 263 25.85 -17.17 -13.74
C ILE A 263 26.48 -17.31 -15.12
N ASP A 264 25.94 -18.20 -15.93
CA ASP A 264 26.34 -18.35 -17.32
C ASP A 264 25.98 -17.04 -18.04
N PRO A 265 26.92 -16.33 -18.71
CA PRO A 265 26.65 -15.04 -19.35
C PRO A 265 25.66 -15.14 -20.53
N ASN A 266 25.22 -16.35 -20.87
CA ASN A 266 24.27 -16.64 -21.93
C ASN A 266 22.91 -17.13 -21.41
N THR A 267 22.69 -17.14 -20.09
CA THR A 267 21.36 -17.38 -19.52
C THR A 267 20.48 -16.15 -19.79
N PRO A 268 19.28 -16.30 -20.38
CA PRO A 268 18.40 -15.16 -20.63
C PRO A 268 18.04 -14.49 -19.29
N ALA A 269 18.55 -13.28 -19.07
CA ALA A 269 18.17 -12.48 -17.92
C ALA A 269 16.67 -12.17 -18.03
N PHE A 270 15.88 -12.63 -17.07
CA PHE A 270 14.45 -12.31 -17.00
C PHE A 270 14.27 -10.99 -16.28
N GLU A 271 13.83 -9.96 -17.00
CA GLU A 271 13.54 -8.64 -16.45
C GLU A 271 12.06 -8.55 -16.05
N THR A 272 11.79 -8.26 -14.78
CA THR A 272 10.42 -7.99 -14.30
C THR A 272 10.19 -6.48 -14.19
N PRO A 273 9.27 -5.88 -14.97
CA PRO A 273 8.96 -4.47 -14.84
C PRO A 273 8.24 -4.21 -13.52
N ILE A 274 8.93 -3.54 -12.59
CA ILE A 274 8.39 -3.23 -11.26
C ILE A 274 7.53 -1.96 -11.29
N GLY A 275 7.90 -0.99 -12.12
CA GLY A 275 7.33 0.36 -12.00
C GLY A 275 7.98 1.40 -12.88
N LYS A 276 7.69 2.68 -12.57
CA LYS A 276 8.19 3.85 -13.31
C LYS A 276 8.71 4.93 -12.37
N LEU A 277 9.86 5.49 -12.72
CA LEU A 277 10.38 6.72 -12.10
C LEU A 277 9.90 7.96 -12.86
N MET A 278 9.49 8.98 -12.13
CA MET A 278 9.01 10.25 -12.66
C MET A 278 9.68 11.40 -11.94
N PHE A 279 10.18 12.35 -12.73
CA PHE A 279 10.85 13.56 -12.25
C PHE A 279 10.00 14.79 -12.63
N PRO A 280 8.98 15.15 -11.83
CA PRO A 280 7.97 16.14 -12.23
C PRO A 280 8.56 17.53 -12.54
N ASP A 281 9.64 17.87 -11.86
CA ASP A 281 10.28 19.18 -11.94
C ASP A 281 11.53 19.17 -12.85
N TYR A 282 11.84 18.05 -13.50
CA TYR A 282 12.96 17.91 -14.42
C TYR A 282 12.47 17.78 -15.86
N SER A 283 13.00 18.63 -16.74
CA SER A 283 12.85 18.47 -18.18
C SER A 283 14.17 18.79 -18.87
N PRO A 284 14.64 17.92 -19.79
CA PRO A 284 15.93 18.11 -20.47
C PRO A 284 16.00 19.39 -21.31
N GLN A 285 14.87 20.03 -21.62
CA GLN A 285 14.81 21.24 -22.44
C GLN A 285 14.81 22.53 -21.61
N THR A 286 14.33 22.49 -20.37
CA THR A 286 14.07 23.70 -19.57
C THR A 286 14.89 23.76 -18.29
N THR A 287 15.37 22.63 -17.79
CA THR A 287 16.17 22.59 -16.56
C THR A 287 17.61 22.97 -16.86
N LEU A 288 18.11 23.99 -16.17
CA LEU A 288 19.51 24.43 -16.29
C LEU A 288 20.46 23.36 -15.68
N PRO A 289 21.70 23.21 -16.17
CA PRO A 289 22.64 22.21 -15.66
C PRO A 289 22.94 22.29 -14.16
N ASP A 290 22.90 23.49 -13.59
CA ASP A 290 23.17 23.75 -12.17
C ASP A 290 21.89 23.78 -11.31
N ASP A 291 20.71 23.59 -11.92
CA ASP A 291 19.46 23.59 -11.17
C ASP A 291 19.29 22.26 -10.42
N THR A 292 19.35 22.33 -9.09
CA THR A 292 19.15 21.19 -8.20
C THR A 292 17.76 21.19 -7.56
N LYS A 293 16.86 22.12 -7.91
CA LYS A 293 15.53 22.20 -7.27
C LYS A 293 14.69 20.96 -7.56
N TRP A 294 14.77 20.43 -8.77
CA TRP A 294 14.07 19.22 -9.18
C TRP A 294 14.45 17.98 -8.37
N MET A 295 15.64 17.98 -7.75
CA MET A 295 16.12 16.86 -6.93
C MET A 295 15.27 16.65 -5.67
N LYS A 296 14.52 17.66 -5.23
CA LYS A 296 13.71 17.57 -4.01
C LYS A 296 12.54 16.60 -4.11
N ARG A 297 12.12 16.24 -5.34
CA ARG A 297 10.92 15.45 -5.57
C ARG A 297 11.07 14.51 -6.76
N VAL A 298 10.93 13.23 -6.48
CA VAL A 298 10.89 12.15 -7.46
C VAL A 298 9.76 11.20 -7.07
N TYR A 299 8.98 10.75 -8.04
CA TYR A 299 7.94 9.75 -7.82
C TYR A 299 8.40 8.39 -8.34
N LEU A 300 8.22 7.36 -7.53
CA LEU A 300 8.32 5.97 -7.94
C LEU A 300 6.92 5.37 -7.91
N TYR A 301 6.39 5.03 -9.09
CA TYR A 301 5.15 4.28 -9.21
C TYR A 301 5.49 2.80 -9.23
N VAL A 302 4.96 2.01 -8.29
CA VAL A 302 5.14 0.57 -8.19
C VAL A 302 3.84 -0.12 -8.57
N GLY A 303 3.87 -0.93 -9.63
CA GLY A 303 2.64 -1.50 -10.21
C GLY A 303 1.65 -0.42 -10.65
N ARG A 304 0.35 -0.65 -10.38
CA ARG A 304 -0.75 0.26 -10.79
C ARG A 304 -1.31 1.13 -9.66
N TYR A 305 -1.04 0.78 -8.41
CA TYR A 305 -1.80 1.30 -7.27
C TYR A 305 -0.95 1.93 -6.19
N GLN A 306 0.37 1.97 -6.35
CA GLN A 306 1.28 2.51 -5.34
C GLN A 306 2.19 3.57 -5.93
N ARG A 307 2.28 4.70 -5.24
CA ARG A 307 3.23 5.77 -5.51
C ARG A 307 4.07 6.02 -4.27
N MET A 308 5.36 6.20 -4.44
CA MET A 308 6.26 6.61 -3.39
C MET A 308 6.89 7.94 -3.75
N THR A 309 6.85 8.88 -2.82
CA THR A 309 7.54 10.17 -2.93
C THR A 309 8.94 10.05 -2.35
N GLY A 310 9.93 10.44 -3.14
CA GLY A 310 11.33 10.41 -2.78
C GLY A 310 12.09 11.65 -3.25
N GLU A 311 13.39 11.64 -3.03
CA GLU A 311 14.30 12.72 -3.40
C GLU A 311 15.59 12.17 -4.02
N VAL A 312 16.26 12.97 -4.84
CA VAL A 312 17.64 12.71 -5.24
C VAL A 312 18.58 13.32 -4.21
N LYS A 313 19.44 12.48 -3.63
CA LYS A 313 20.38 12.90 -2.59
C LYS A 313 21.82 12.70 -3.04
N LYS A 314 22.62 13.75 -2.91
CA LYS A 314 24.08 13.66 -3.05
C LYS A 314 24.65 12.85 -1.89
N LEU A 315 25.47 11.86 -2.21
CA LEU A 315 26.14 11.03 -1.21
C LEU A 315 27.31 11.81 -0.60
N PRO A 316 27.41 11.91 0.75
CA PRO A 316 28.59 12.49 1.40
C PRO A 316 29.87 11.72 1.07
N GLN A 317 29.76 10.40 0.93
CA GLN A 317 30.81 9.49 0.48
C GLN A 317 30.33 8.79 -0.81
N PRO A 318 31.00 9.00 -1.96
CA PRO A 318 30.67 8.29 -3.19
C PRO A 318 30.77 6.78 -2.99
N LEU A 319 29.84 6.04 -3.60
CA LEU A 319 29.81 4.59 -3.54
C LEU A 319 30.47 4.02 -4.81
N ALA A 320 31.43 3.12 -4.63
CA ALA A 320 32.02 2.38 -5.74
C ALA A 320 31.25 1.07 -5.95
N VAL A 321 30.74 0.85 -7.15
CA VAL A 321 30.22 -0.47 -7.56
C VAL A 321 31.43 -1.30 -7.99
N VAL A 322 31.60 -2.46 -7.37
CA VAL A 322 32.74 -3.34 -7.61
C VAL A 322 32.23 -4.68 -8.10
N GLN A 323 32.85 -5.22 -9.15
CA GLN A 323 32.52 -6.51 -9.72
C GLN A 323 33.74 -7.44 -9.63
N LYS A 324 33.50 -8.72 -9.37
CA LYS A 324 34.56 -9.75 -9.47
C LYS A 324 34.91 -9.92 -10.95
N ARG A 325 36.20 -9.82 -11.28
CA ARG A 325 36.65 -9.99 -12.67
C ARG A 325 36.29 -11.40 -13.16
N PRO A 326 35.48 -11.53 -14.22
CA PRO A 326 35.24 -12.84 -14.81
C PRO A 326 36.55 -13.33 -15.45
N ASN A 327 36.82 -14.63 -15.35
CA ASN A 327 37.92 -15.30 -16.06
C ASN A 327 39.34 -15.21 -15.44
N THR A 328 39.47 -14.99 -14.14
CA THR A 328 40.74 -15.18 -13.40
C THR A 328 40.58 -16.26 -12.32
N ASP A 329 41.54 -17.19 -12.24
CA ASP A 329 41.62 -18.20 -11.16
C ASP A 329 41.87 -17.56 -9.78
N SER A 330 42.27 -16.29 -9.76
CA SER A 330 42.43 -15.45 -8.57
C SER A 330 41.16 -14.64 -8.29
N GLU A 331 40.80 -14.49 -7.02
CA GLU A 331 39.77 -13.56 -6.58
C GLU A 331 40.27 -12.11 -6.77
N GLU A 332 39.92 -11.50 -7.90
CA GLU A 332 40.23 -10.11 -8.22
C GLU A 332 38.95 -9.28 -8.35
N LEU A 333 39.00 -8.04 -7.86
CA LEU A 333 37.89 -7.10 -7.90
C LEU A 333 38.20 -5.94 -8.84
N GLU A 334 37.19 -5.41 -9.54
CA GLU A 334 37.30 -4.25 -10.41
C GLU A 334 36.22 -3.22 -10.09
N ILE A 335 36.59 -1.94 -10.03
CA ILE A 335 35.64 -0.84 -9.88
C ILE A 335 34.91 -0.61 -11.21
N VAL A 336 33.61 -0.86 -11.23
CA VAL A 336 32.73 -0.67 -12.38
C VAL A 336 32.23 0.77 -12.46
N GLU A 337 31.85 1.37 -11.32
CA GLU A 337 31.32 2.73 -11.31
C GLU A 337 31.55 3.45 -10.01
N ILE A 338 31.52 4.79 -10.07
CA ILE A 338 31.51 5.65 -8.87
C ILE A 338 30.21 6.46 -8.85
N VAL A 339 29.27 6.03 -8.01
CA VAL A 339 27.97 6.65 -7.84
C VAL A 339 28.07 7.78 -6.81
N LYS A 340 27.65 8.98 -7.21
CA LYS A 340 27.69 10.19 -6.38
C LYS A 340 26.32 10.62 -5.84
N PHE A 341 25.25 10.09 -6.42
CA PHE A 341 23.87 10.43 -6.10
C PHE A 341 23.02 9.18 -5.97
N LYS A 342 22.04 9.20 -5.07
CA LYS A 342 21.04 8.14 -4.94
C LYS A 342 19.63 8.70 -5.02
N LEU A 343 18.71 7.88 -5.52
CA LEU A 343 17.27 8.08 -5.39
C LEU A 343 16.84 7.48 -4.05
N LEU A 344 16.21 8.27 -3.20
CA LEU A 344 15.89 7.87 -1.83
C LEU A 344 14.38 7.95 -1.59
N PHE A 345 13.77 6.81 -1.28
CA PHE A 345 12.35 6.66 -0.96
C PHE A 345 12.20 6.15 0.48
N LYS A 346 11.97 7.07 1.42
CA LYS A 346 11.81 6.77 2.86
C LYS A 346 10.37 6.75 3.33
N ASN A 347 9.49 7.41 2.60
CA ASN A 347 8.09 7.58 2.99
C ASN A 347 7.28 6.32 2.67
N ARG A 348 6.16 6.14 3.36
CA ARG A 348 5.25 5.04 3.08
C ARG A 348 4.65 5.19 1.68
N PRO A 349 4.39 4.08 0.95
CA PRO A 349 3.65 4.14 -0.31
C PRO A 349 2.27 4.74 -0.10
N GLU A 350 1.89 5.64 -1.00
CA GLU A 350 0.57 6.24 -1.11
C GLU A 350 -0.26 5.46 -2.16
N PRO A 351 -1.55 5.21 -1.90
CA PRO A 351 -2.42 4.61 -2.89
C PRO A 351 -2.63 5.56 -4.07
N VAL A 352 -2.65 5.00 -5.28
CA VAL A 352 -2.98 5.74 -6.51
C VAL A 352 -4.32 5.22 -7.03
N ASN A 353 -5.28 6.13 -7.21
CA ASN A 353 -6.57 5.77 -7.78
C ASN A 353 -6.44 5.67 -9.31
N ASP A 354 -6.69 4.49 -9.87
CA ASP A 354 -7.15 4.39 -11.27
C ASP A 354 -8.58 4.92 -11.29
N SER A 355 -8.75 6.17 -11.74
CA SER A 355 -10.08 6.76 -11.96
C SER A 355 -10.68 6.20 -13.25
#